data_AF-A0A9J7A9V0-F1
#
_entry.id   AF-A0A9J7A9V0-F1
#
_cell.length_a   1.000
_cell.length_b   1.000
_cell.length_c   1.000
_cell.angle_alpha   90.00
_cell.angle_beta   90.00
_cell.angle_gamma   90.00
#
_symmetry.space_group_name_H-M   'P 1'
#
loop_
_entity.id
_entity.type
_entity.pdbx_description
1 polymer ?
#
loop_
_entity_poly.entity_id
_entity_poly.type
_entity_poly.pdbx_seq_one_letter_code
_entity_poly.pdbx_strand_id
1 'polypeptide(L)'
;MKITLVKKILRSGSACRKCIEVQNKLEESGQLDRIDQILEAREDDPQSPGMLLAQQYEVDRAPFFIVEEEGKPARVYTVYMKFVAEVLEA
;
A
#
# COMPACT_ATOMS: atom_id res chain seq x y z
N MET A 1 5.62 13.95 5.98
CA MET A 1 4.71 13.11 5.17
C MET A 1 5.22 11.70 5.26
N LYS A 2 4.36 10.73 5.53
CA LYS A 2 4.72 9.30 5.59
C LYS A 2 3.81 8.52 4.62
N ILE A 3 4.42 7.71 3.76
CA ILE A 3 3.75 6.89 2.77
C ILE A 3 3.94 5.41 3.14
N THR A 4 2.83 4.73 3.41
CA THR A 4 2.82 3.29 3.65
C THR A 4 2.16 2.56 2.48
N LEU A 5 2.86 1.61 1.87
CA LEU A 5 2.31 0.66 0.90
C LEU A 5 1.91 -0.63 1.62
N VAL A 6 0.66 -1.02 1.50
CA VAL A 6 0.17 -2.32 2.00
C VAL A 6 0.02 -3.29 0.83
N LYS A 7 0.69 -4.43 0.92
CA LYS A 7 0.61 -5.54 -0.04
C LYS A 7 -0.10 -6.72 0.59
N LYS A 8 -0.88 -7.45 -0.20
CA LYS A 8 -1.52 -8.68 0.26
C LYS A 8 -0.66 -9.90 -0.06
N ILE A 9 -0.44 -10.73 0.95
CA ILE A 9 0.22 -12.04 0.84
C ILE A 9 -0.87 -13.11 0.94
N LEU A 10 -0.97 -13.91 -0.10
CA LEU A 10 -1.95 -15.01 -0.19
C LEU A 10 -1.53 -16.14 0.75
N ARG A 11 -2.47 -17.03 1.09
CA ARG A 11 -2.15 -18.26 1.85
C ARG A 11 -1.07 -19.13 1.20
N SER A 12 -0.85 -19.00 -0.11
CA SER A 12 0.25 -19.67 -0.81
C SER A 12 1.64 -19.10 -0.47
N GLY A 13 1.72 -18.02 0.30
CA GLY A 13 2.94 -17.27 0.58
C GLY A 13 3.32 -16.28 -0.52
N SER A 14 2.62 -16.27 -1.65
CA SER A 14 2.90 -15.36 -2.77
C SER A 14 2.18 -14.02 -2.58
N ALA A 15 2.81 -12.93 -3.01
CA ALA A 15 2.12 -11.66 -3.12
C ALA A 15 0.98 -11.73 -4.15
N CYS A 16 -0.08 -10.96 -3.92
CA CYS A 16 -1.20 -10.88 -4.85
C CYS A 16 -0.73 -10.40 -6.23
N ARG A 17 -1.36 -10.85 -7.32
CA ARG A 17 -0.96 -10.47 -8.69
C ARG A 17 -0.84 -8.96 -8.87
N LYS A 18 -1.83 -8.21 -8.34
CA LYS A 18 -1.82 -6.74 -8.41
C LYS A 18 -0.72 -6.10 -7.58
N CYS A 19 -0.35 -6.71 -6.47
CA CYS A 19 0.71 -6.25 -5.58
C CYS A 19 2.06 -6.33 -6.30
N ILE A 20 2.30 -7.42 -7.03
CA ILE A 20 3.49 -7.61 -7.86
C ILE A 20 3.52 -6.58 -8.99
N GLU A 21 2.42 -6.40 -9.73
CA GLU A 21 2.35 -5.41 -10.81
C GLU A 21 2.65 -3.98 -10.34
N VAL A 22 2.09 -3.56 -9.21
CA VAL A 22 2.30 -2.22 -8.66
C VAL A 22 3.71 -2.06 -8.13
N GLN A 23 4.26 -3.08 -7.46
CA GLN A 23 5.64 -3.04 -6.99
C GLN A 23 6.62 -2.90 -8.16
N ASN A 24 6.47 -3.70 -9.22
CA ASN A 24 7.31 -3.58 -10.41
C ASN A 24 7.24 -2.18 -11.03
N LYS A 25 6.03 -1.58 -11.11
CA LYS A 25 5.88 -0.21 -11.61
C LYS A 25 6.58 0.82 -10.75
N LEU A 26 6.51 0.68 -9.42
CA LEU A 26 7.23 1.55 -8.47
C LEU A 26 8.75 1.42 -8.64
N GLU A 27 9.25 0.20 -8.85
CA GLU A 27 10.67 -0.08 -9.08
C GLU A 27 11.14 0.50 -10.42
N GLU A 28 10.43 0.20 -11.53
CA GLU A 28 10.74 0.67 -12.87
C GLU A 28 10.73 2.20 -12.99
N SER A 29 9.88 2.88 -12.22
CA SER A 29 9.77 4.34 -12.21
C SER A 29 10.68 5.03 -11.19
N GLY A 30 11.46 4.29 -10.40
CA GLY A 30 12.28 4.84 -9.31
C GLY A 30 11.46 5.46 -8.17
N GLN A 31 10.17 5.18 -8.10
CA GLN A 31 9.25 5.72 -7.10
C GLN A 31 9.25 4.93 -5.80
N LEU A 32 9.82 3.73 -5.79
CA LEU A 32 9.91 2.88 -4.59
C LEU A 32 10.65 3.59 -3.44
N ASP A 33 11.66 4.40 -3.74
CA ASP A 33 12.44 5.16 -2.75
C ASP A 33 11.62 6.22 -2.00
N ARG A 34 10.42 6.56 -2.51
CA ARG A 34 9.49 7.48 -1.85
C ARG A 34 8.53 6.80 -0.88
N ILE A 35 8.55 5.47 -0.82
CA ILE A 35 7.70 4.69 0.07
C ILE A 35 8.44 4.48 1.39
N ASP A 36 7.99 5.13 2.46
CA ASP A 36 8.64 5.04 3.77
C ASP A 36 8.50 3.65 4.42
N GLN A 37 7.41 2.95 4.13
CA GLN A 37 7.11 1.67 4.74
C GLN A 37 6.31 0.75 3.82
N ILE A 38 6.70 -0.52 3.77
CA ILE A 38 5.93 -1.56 3.08
C ILE A 38 5.46 -2.57 4.12
N LEU A 39 4.16 -2.79 4.20
CA LEU A 39 3.55 -3.74 5.13
C LEU A 39 2.79 -4.84 4.41
N GLU A 40 2.72 -6.00 5.06
CA GLU A 40 2.07 -7.20 4.53
C GLU A 40 0.74 -7.45 5.23
N ALA A 41 -0.33 -7.51 4.45
CA ALA A 41 -1.63 -8.03 4.82
C ALA A 41 -1.67 -9.52 4.46
N ARG A 42 -1.47 -10.39 5.44
CA ARG A 42 -1.32 -11.83 5.20
C ARG A 42 -2.64 -12.56 5.45
N GLU A 43 -3.07 -13.39 4.50
CA GLU A 43 -4.33 -14.14 4.62
C GLU A 43 -4.31 -15.27 5.66
N ASP A 44 -3.11 -15.69 6.07
CA ASP A 44 -2.87 -16.68 7.12
C ASP A 44 -2.75 -16.05 8.51
N ASP A 45 -2.61 -14.72 8.61
CA ASP A 45 -2.44 -13.98 9.85
C ASP A 45 -3.31 -12.71 9.88
N PRO A 46 -4.53 -12.76 10.46
CA PRO A 46 -5.40 -11.60 10.62
C PRO A 46 -4.83 -10.48 11.50
N GLN A 47 -3.77 -10.76 12.27
CA GLN A 47 -3.08 -9.77 13.11
C GLN A 47 -1.86 -9.17 12.42
N SER A 48 -1.60 -9.54 11.16
CA SER A 48 -0.49 -8.97 10.41
C SER A 48 -0.68 -7.45 10.27
N PRO A 49 0.40 -6.65 10.28
CA PRO A 49 0.29 -5.19 10.26
C PRO A 49 -0.56 -4.65 9.11
N GLY A 50 -0.46 -5.25 7.92
CA GLY A 50 -1.27 -4.85 6.77
C GLY A 50 -2.75 -5.24 6.91
N MET A 51 -3.09 -6.34 7.59
CA MET A 51 -4.48 -6.73 7.86
C MET A 51 -5.14 -5.78 8.85
N LEU A 52 -4.41 -5.39 9.91
CA LEU A 52 -4.89 -4.40 10.86
C LEU A 52 -5.14 -3.04 10.21
N LEU A 53 -4.24 -2.59 9.33
CA LEU A 53 -4.45 -1.35 8.57
C LEU A 53 -5.61 -1.45 7.58
N ALA A 54 -5.75 -2.59 6.89
CA ALA A 54 -6.90 -2.83 6.01
C ALA A 54 -8.23 -2.72 6.77
N GLN A 55 -8.29 -3.28 7.99
CA GLN A 55 -9.46 -3.15 8.87
C GLN A 55 -9.67 -1.71 9.35
N GLN A 56 -8.62 -1.05 9.83
CA GLN A 56 -8.68 0.32 10.35
C GLN A 56 -9.21 1.32 9.31
N TYR A 57 -8.81 1.15 8.05
CA TYR A 57 -9.18 2.02 6.94
C TYR A 57 -10.34 1.48 6.09
N GLU A 58 -10.96 0.37 6.50
CA GLU A 58 -12.08 -0.28 5.81
C GLU A 58 -11.78 -0.57 4.32
N VAL A 59 -10.58 -1.09 4.05
CA VAL A 59 -10.09 -1.40 2.71
C VAL A 59 -10.04 -2.91 2.47
N ASP A 60 -10.88 -3.39 1.54
CA ASP A 60 -10.88 -4.81 1.16
C ASP A 60 -9.91 -5.17 0.02
N ARG A 61 -9.34 -4.16 -0.65
CA ARG A 61 -8.55 -4.33 -1.87
C ARG A 61 -7.08 -4.00 -1.66
N ALA A 62 -6.20 -4.87 -2.15
CA ALA A 62 -4.75 -4.67 -2.14
C ALA A 62 -4.17 -4.73 -3.57
N PRO A 63 -3.06 -4.02 -3.83
CA PRO A 63 -2.36 -3.13 -2.91
C PRO A 63 -3.09 -1.80 -2.71
N PHE A 64 -2.78 -1.12 -1.60
CA PHE A 64 -3.24 0.24 -1.34
C PHE A 64 -2.16 1.05 -0.63
N PHE A 65 -2.30 2.38 -0.67
CA PHE A 65 -1.36 3.32 -0.09
C PHE A 65 -2.06 4.15 0.99
N ILE A 66 -1.39 4.38 2.10
CA ILE A 66 -1.80 5.29 3.16
C ILE A 66 -0.81 6.44 3.18
N VAL A 67 -1.32 7.67 3.09
CA VAL A 67 -0.52 8.89 3.14
C VAL A 67 -0.91 9.66 4.38
N GLU A 68 0.05 9.81 5.29
CA GLU A 68 -0.09 10.52 6.55
C GLU A 68 0.67 11.85 6.47
N GLU A 69 -0.04 12.93 6.79
CA GLU A 69 0.51 14.28 6.86
C GLU A 69 0.18 14.88 8.23
N GLU A 70 1.11 15.67 8.75
CA GLU A 70 0.92 16.31 10.05
C GLU A 70 -0.30 17.23 10.04
N GLY A 71 -1.17 17.06 11.04
CA GLY A 71 -2.40 17.85 11.18
C GLY A 71 -3.52 17.53 10.17
N LYS A 72 -3.40 16.48 9.35
CA LYS A 72 -4.42 16.06 8.38
C LYS A 72 -4.88 14.63 8.61
N PRO A 73 -6.13 14.28 8.25
CA PRO A 73 -6.56 12.89 8.24
C PRO A 73 -5.76 12.10 7.21
N ALA A 74 -5.45 10.84 7.55
CA ALA A 74 -4.77 9.94 6.63
C ALA A 74 -5.60 9.72 5.36
N ARG A 75 -4.92 9.73 4.21
CA ARG A 75 -5.54 9.55 2.89
C ARG A 75 -5.21 8.17 2.35
N VAL A 76 -6.22 7.46 1.87
CA VAL A 76 -6.08 6.10 1.35
C VAL A 76 -6.28 6.08 -0.15
N TYR A 77 -5.33 5.47 -0.86
CA TYR A 77 -5.37 5.31 -2.31
C TYR A 77 -5.36 3.83 -2.68
N THR A 78 -6.43 3.36 -3.31
CA THR A 78 -6.53 2.00 -3.87
C THR A 78 -6.21 1.94 -5.36
N VAL A 79 -5.96 3.10 -5.99
CA VAL A 79 -5.64 3.24 -7.40
C VAL A 79 -4.25 3.86 -7.53
N TYR A 80 -3.31 3.07 -8.04
CA TYR A 80 -1.90 3.48 -8.22
C TYR A 80 -1.75 4.80 -9.00
N MET A 81 -2.41 4.93 -10.15
CA MET A 81 -2.27 6.15 -10.98
C MET A 81 -2.75 7.42 -10.26
N LYS A 82 -3.81 7.30 -9.44
CA LYS A 82 -4.30 8.41 -8.62
C LYS A 82 -3.30 8.79 -7.53
N PHE A 83 -2.73 7.78 -6.87
CA PHE A 83 -1.68 7.99 -5.87
C PHE A 83 -0.46 8.70 -6.48
N VAL A 84 0.01 8.25 -7.65
CA VAL A 84 1.14 8.88 -8.33
C VAL A 84 0.83 10.35 -8.63
N ALA A 85 -0.29 10.63 -9.30
CA ALA A 85 -0.65 11.99 -9.71
C ALA A 85 -0.86 12.95 -8.52
N GLU A 86 -1.48 12.49 -7.43
CA GLU A 86 -1.86 13.37 -6.31
C GLU A 86 -0.81 13.45 -5.19
N VAL A 87 0.21 12.57 -5.20
CA VAL A 87 1.19 12.46 -4.09
C VAL A 87 2.62 12.45 -4.57
N LEU A 88 2.92 11.74 -5.67
CA LEU A 88 4.28 11.65 -6.18
C LEU A 88 4.61 12.73 -7.22
N GLU A 89 3.64 13.18 -8.00
CA GLU A 89 3.82 14.21 -9.04
C GLU A 89 3.24 15.58 -8.67
N ALA A 90 2.65 15.69 -7.47
CA ALA A 90 2.05 16.92 -6.94
C ALA A 90 3.08 17.95 -6.45
#